data_AF-A0A9Q1QCY3-F1
#
_entry.id   AF-A0A9Q1QCY3-F1
#
_cell.length_a   1.000
_cell.length_b   1.000
_cell.length_c   1.000
_cell.angle_alpha   90.00
_cell.angle_beta   90.00
_cell.angle_gamma   90.00
#
_symmetry.space_group_name_H-M   'P 1'
#
loop_
_entity.id
_entity.type
_entity.pdbx_description
1 polymer ?
#
loop_
_entity_poly.entity_id
_entity_poly.type
_entity_poly.pdbx_seq_one_letter_code
_entity_poly.pdbx_strand_id
1 'polypeptide(L)'
;MGRRTWYANTTQVCIMMLLVALVMVQVKSARGRAKAPTPDCCTDLIRDSEKCLCLLIKDRNDPKLGLKINTALALTLPRTCHAPINVSECPDQTNHKIMAPLLFEDIFNITRIDPDGKKFDKVSRIEAQSDKFDAYILLDVNIDVYPINRDKRYTIGIATTLDLDGTPDTGYYNQTTRETLADKYEYVMHGRTYRVADIEVDGQEKGEIYVSYGGLLMLLRVDKSVSKHFELDQRLFLLMKKTE
;
A
#
# COMPACT_ATOMS: atom_id res chain seq x y z
N MET A 1 -13.65 -8.57 -10.98
CA MET A 1 -12.76 -9.75 -11.19
C MET A 1 -11.37 -9.55 -10.55
N GLY A 2 -11.28 -8.86 -9.39
CA GLY A 2 -10.02 -8.23 -8.92
C GLY A 2 -9.37 -8.79 -7.65
N ARG A 3 -9.91 -9.85 -7.04
CA ARG A 3 -9.28 -10.51 -5.86
C ARG A 3 -8.05 -11.38 -6.20
N ARG A 4 -7.77 -11.62 -7.48
CA ARG A 4 -6.71 -12.58 -7.91
C ARG A 4 -5.34 -11.94 -8.12
N THR A 5 -5.27 -10.64 -8.43
CA THR A 5 -4.00 -9.99 -8.78
C THR A 5 -3.29 -9.38 -7.58
N TRP A 6 -4.03 -8.90 -6.57
CA TRP A 6 -3.45 -8.39 -5.32
C TRP A 6 -2.85 -9.53 -4.47
N TYR A 7 -3.59 -10.63 -4.29
CA TYR A 7 -3.07 -11.86 -3.66
C TYR A 7 -1.86 -12.42 -4.41
N ALA A 8 -1.85 -12.32 -5.74
CA ALA A 8 -0.68 -12.72 -6.53
C ALA A 8 0.52 -11.82 -6.22
N ASN A 9 0.40 -10.49 -6.20
CA ASN A 9 1.57 -9.63 -5.96
C ASN A 9 2.19 -9.77 -4.56
N THR A 10 1.41 -9.86 -3.48
CA THR A 10 1.97 -10.04 -2.13
C THR A 10 2.55 -11.44 -1.93
N THR A 11 1.86 -12.47 -2.42
CA THR A 11 2.34 -13.87 -2.38
C THR A 11 3.56 -14.04 -3.27
N GLN A 12 3.62 -13.40 -4.44
CA GLN A 12 4.71 -13.50 -5.40
C GLN A 12 5.95 -12.73 -4.95
N VAL A 13 5.79 -11.62 -4.22
CA VAL A 13 6.90 -10.96 -3.49
C VAL A 13 7.40 -11.86 -2.36
N CYS A 14 6.52 -12.48 -1.56
CA CYS A 14 6.95 -13.43 -0.52
C CYS A 14 7.60 -14.70 -1.11
N ILE A 15 7.08 -15.25 -2.22
CA ILE A 15 7.67 -16.39 -2.94
C ILE A 15 9.01 -15.99 -3.54
N MET A 16 9.14 -14.79 -4.12
CA MET A 16 10.41 -14.32 -4.67
C MET A 16 11.44 -14.12 -3.55
N MET A 17 11.06 -13.53 -2.42
CA MET A 17 11.92 -13.39 -1.24
C MET A 17 12.30 -14.75 -0.65
N LEU A 18 11.36 -15.72 -0.59
CA LEU A 18 11.67 -17.09 -0.16
C LEU A 18 12.53 -17.85 -1.17
N LEU A 19 12.33 -17.66 -2.47
CA LEU A 19 13.16 -18.28 -3.51
C LEU A 19 14.56 -17.70 -3.47
N VAL A 20 14.72 -16.39 -3.26
CA VAL A 20 16.02 -15.74 -3.02
C VAL A 20 16.65 -16.29 -1.75
N ALA A 21 15.88 -16.43 -0.66
CA ALA A 21 16.37 -17.02 0.59
C ALA A 21 16.75 -18.51 0.40
N LEU A 22 15.95 -19.31 -0.30
CA LEU A 22 16.22 -20.71 -0.63
C LEU A 22 17.42 -20.83 -1.57
N VAL A 23 17.60 -19.93 -2.54
CA VAL A 23 18.80 -19.87 -3.39
C VAL A 23 20.03 -19.49 -2.56
N MET A 24 19.91 -18.54 -1.63
CA MET A 24 20.96 -18.23 -0.64
C MET A 24 21.27 -19.45 0.25
N VAL A 25 20.26 -20.25 0.61
CA VAL A 25 20.43 -21.54 1.31
C VAL A 25 21.19 -22.54 0.43
N GLN A 26 20.85 -22.67 -0.86
CA GLN A 26 21.57 -23.57 -1.78
C GLN A 26 23.03 -23.14 -1.97
N VAL A 27 23.30 -21.83 -2.05
CA VAL A 27 24.65 -21.26 -2.17
C VAL A 27 25.49 -21.50 -0.90
N LYS A 28 24.90 -21.34 0.30
CA LYS A 28 25.59 -21.66 1.58
C LYS A 28 25.76 -23.18 1.77
N SER A 29 24.80 -24.00 1.33
CA SER A 29 24.81 -25.47 1.44
C SER A 29 25.78 -26.16 0.47
N ALA A 30 26.07 -25.55 -0.70
CA ALA A 30 27.05 -26.08 -1.65
C ALA A 30 28.50 -26.12 -1.08
N ARG A 31 28.77 -25.40 0.03
CA ARG A 31 30.05 -25.46 0.75
C ARG A 31 30.11 -26.54 1.84
N GLY A 32 29.02 -27.27 2.10
CA GLY A 32 28.99 -28.35 3.08
C GLY A 32 27.76 -29.24 2.94
N ARG A 33 27.95 -30.49 2.49
CA ARG A 33 26.90 -31.52 2.39
C ARG A 33 26.23 -31.73 3.75
N ALA A 34 25.02 -31.20 3.95
CA ALA A 34 24.14 -31.56 5.07
C ALA A 34 22.70 -31.73 4.59
N LYS A 35 22.04 -32.81 5.04
CA LYS A 35 20.65 -33.20 4.71
C LYS A 35 19.60 -32.45 5.56
N ALA A 36 20.01 -31.42 6.28
CA ALA A 36 19.20 -30.54 7.10
C ALA A 36 19.89 -29.14 7.17
N PRO A 37 19.12 -28.03 7.21
CA PRO A 37 19.69 -26.69 7.31
C PRO A 37 20.46 -26.50 8.63
N THR A 38 21.63 -25.86 8.57
CA THR A 38 22.44 -25.51 9.74
C THR A 38 21.78 -24.43 10.61
N PRO A 39 22.07 -24.35 11.93
CA PRO A 39 21.42 -23.42 12.85
C PRO A 39 21.50 -21.94 12.43
N ASP A 40 22.63 -21.54 11.83
CA ASP A 40 22.84 -20.18 11.32
C ASP A 40 21.87 -19.82 10.17
N CYS A 41 21.44 -20.81 9.41
CA CYS A 41 20.46 -20.65 8.33
C CYS A 41 19.06 -20.39 8.87
N CYS A 42 18.71 -20.94 10.04
CA CYS A 42 17.42 -20.69 10.68
C CYS A 42 17.33 -19.25 11.19
N THR A 43 18.38 -18.72 11.84
CA THR A 43 18.39 -17.35 12.36
C THR A 43 18.22 -16.28 11.28
N ASP A 44 18.91 -16.43 10.14
CA ASP A 44 18.80 -15.47 9.03
C ASP A 44 17.42 -15.56 8.34
N LEU A 45 16.90 -16.78 8.11
CA LEU A 45 15.61 -17.00 7.47
C LEU A 45 14.43 -16.50 8.32
N ILE A 46 14.48 -16.74 9.63
CA ILE A 46 13.45 -16.32 10.58
C ILE A 46 13.50 -14.80 10.77
N ARG A 47 14.70 -14.21 10.91
CA ARG A 47 14.87 -12.77 11.12
C ARG A 47 14.41 -11.93 9.93
N ASP A 48 14.68 -12.39 8.71
CA ASP A 48 14.38 -11.60 7.50
C ASP A 48 12.95 -11.81 6.98
N SER A 49 12.22 -12.85 7.42
CA SER A 49 10.96 -13.24 6.76
C SER A 49 9.86 -13.82 7.66
N GLU A 50 9.86 -13.47 8.95
CA GLU A 50 8.87 -13.94 9.94
C GLU A 50 7.40 -13.81 9.45
N LYS A 51 7.07 -12.69 8.80
CA LYS A 51 5.73 -12.42 8.24
C LYS A 51 5.39 -13.27 7.01
N CYS A 52 6.34 -13.48 6.10
CA CYS A 52 6.13 -14.30 4.91
C CYS A 52 6.03 -15.79 5.26
N LEU A 53 6.79 -16.25 6.26
CA LEU A 53 6.74 -17.63 6.74
C LEU A 53 5.37 -17.96 7.35
N CYS A 54 4.81 -17.06 8.17
CA CYS A 54 3.46 -17.20 8.72
C CYS A 54 2.38 -17.24 7.64
N LEU A 55 2.45 -16.37 6.62
CA LEU A 55 1.49 -16.36 5.51
C LEU A 55 1.53 -17.67 4.70
N LEU A 56 2.72 -18.18 4.37
CA LEU A 56 2.87 -19.45 3.63
C LEU A 56 2.40 -20.68 4.41
N ILE A 57 2.56 -20.68 5.74
CA ILE A 57 2.04 -21.75 6.60
C ILE A 57 0.51 -21.69 6.70
N LYS A 58 -0.08 -20.49 6.74
CA LYS A 58 -1.54 -20.27 6.78
C LYS A 58 -2.21 -20.61 5.45
N ASP A 59 -1.61 -20.20 4.33
CA ASP A 59 -2.17 -20.34 2.97
C ASP A 59 -1.72 -21.63 2.25
N ARG A 60 -1.11 -22.59 2.97
CA ARG A 60 -0.57 -23.87 2.45
C ARG A 60 -1.54 -24.70 1.60
N ASN A 61 -2.84 -24.49 1.78
CA ASN A 61 -3.90 -25.23 1.10
C ASN A 61 -4.50 -24.43 -0.07
N ASP A 62 -4.01 -23.23 -0.39
CA ASP A 62 -4.48 -22.46 -1.53
C ASP A 62 -3.89 -23.04 -2.84
N PRO A 63 -4.74 -23.58 -3.73
CA PRO A 63 -4.29 -24.17 -5.01
C PRO A 63 -3.66 -23.14 -5.97
N LYS A 64 -3.75 -21.83 -5.70
CA LYS A 64 -3.14 -20.75 -6.51
C LYS A 64 -1.68 -20.46 -6.18
N LEU A 65 -1.16 -20.98 -5.07
CA LEU A 65 0.22 -20.74 -4.64
C LEU A 65 1.27 -21.45 -5.52
N GLY A 66 0.86 -22.41 -6.36
CA GLY A 66 1.76 -23.14 -7.27
C GLY A 66 2.83 -24.00 -6.57
N LEU A 67 2.86 -24.03 -5.24
CA LEU A 67 3.84 -24.70 -4.41
C LEU A 67 3.17 -25.84 -3.63
N LYS A 68 3.62 -27.08 -3.86
CA LYS A 68 3.20 -28.24 -3.07
C LYS A 68 4.04 -28.32 -1.79
N ILE A 69 3.66 -27.57 -0.76
CA ILE A 69 4.35 -27.61 0.54
C ILE A 69 3.96 -28.92 1.25
N ASN A 70 4.94 -29.78 1.54
CA ASN A 70 4.71 -30.99 2.34
C ASN A 70 4.47 -30.59 3.80
N THR A 71 3.22 -30.70 4.24
CA THR A 71 2.74 -30.21 5.55
C THR A 71 3.47 -30.83 6.74
N ALA A 72 3.90 -32.10 6.65
CA ALA A 72 4.64 -32.76 7.72
C ALA A 72 6.06 -32.17 7.91
N LEU A 73 6.69 -31.73 6.82
CA LEU A 73 8.04 -31.16 6.84
C LEU A 73 8.02 -29.67 7.25
N ALA A 74 6.99 -28.93 6.82
CA ALA A 74 6.81 -27.53 7.20
C ALA A 74 6.46 -27.34 8.68
N LEU A 75 5.70 -28.28 9.29
CA LEU A 75 5.36 -28.24 10.71
C LEU A 75 6.51 -28.70 11.63
N THR A 76 7.50 -29.41 11.10
CA THR A 76 8.69 -29.84 11.85
C THR A 76 9.82 -28.82 11.76
N LEU A 77 9.78 -27.89 10.80
CA LEU A 77 10.77 -26.82 10.63
C LEU A 77 10.87 -25.87 11.85
N PRO A 78 9.77 -25.35 12.45
CA PRO A 78 9.84 -24.49 13.63
C PRO A 78 10.48 -25.20 14.84
N ARG A 79 10.14 -26.50 15.01
CA ARG A 79 10.70 -27.34 16.07
C ARG A 79 12.19 -27.64 15.87
N THR A 80 12.62 -27.79 14.62
CA THR A 80 14.02 -28.06 14.28
C THR A 80 14.90 -26.81 14.47
N CYS A 81 14.35 -25.63 14.17
CA CYS A 81 15.04 -24.35 14.31
C CYS A 81 14.99 -23.76 15.74
N HIS A 82 14.38 -24.42 16.73
CA HIS A 82 14.07 -23.83 18.06
C HIS A 82 13.43 -22.44 17.95
N ALA A 83 12.65 -22.22 16.90
CA ALA A 83 11.99 -20.95 16.65
C ALA A 83 10.73 -20.89 17.52
N PRO A 84 10.52 -19.82 18.31
CA PRO A 84 9.28 -19.63 19.05
C PRO A 84 8.18 -19.14 18.11
N ILE A 85 7.92 -19.88 17.02
CA ILE A 85 6.84 -19.58 16.09
C ILE A 85 5.67 -20.47 16.48
N ASN A 86 4.81 -19.92 17.33
CA ASN A 86 3.52 -20.52 17.59
C ASN A 86 2.61 -20.10 16.42
N VAL A 87 2.12 -21.02 15.59
CA VAL A 87 1.28 -20.66 14.41
C VAL A 87 0.02 -19.90 14.83
N SER A 88 -0.40 -20.06 16.08
CA SER A 88 -1.47 -19.31 16.75
C SER A 88 -1.06 -17.92 17.27
N GLU A 89 0.23 -17.65 17.44
CA GLU A 89 0.81 -16.34 17.81
C GLU A 89 1.68 -15.75 16.70
N CYS A 90 1.70 -16.37 15.50
CA CYS A 90 1.97 -15.63 14.29
C CYS A 90 1.17 -14.35 14.45
N PRO A 91 1.79 -13.16 14.34
CA PRO A 91 1.02 -11.95 14.36
C PRO A 91 0.01 -12.15 13.23
N ASP A 92 -1.23 -12.50 13.62
CA ASP A 92 -2.38 -12.10 12.86
C ASP A 92 -2.05 -10.64 12.61
N GLN A 93 -2.22 -10.24 11.37
CA GLN A 93 -1.96 -8.87 11.04
C GLN A 93 -3.05 -8.01 11.71
N THR A 94 -3.18 -8.03 13.04
CA THR A 94 -3.95 -7.13 13.89
C THR A 94 -3.17 -5.82 14.13
N ASN A 95 -2.02 -5.66 13.48
CA ASN A 95 -1.50 -4.35 13.04
C ASN A 95 -1.54 -4.16 11.50
N HIS A 96 -2.26 -5.02 10.79
CA HIS A 96 -2.97 -4.70 9.55
C HIS A 96 -4.46 -4.75 9.88
N LYS A 97 -4.88 -3.88 10.82
CA LYS A 97 -6.30 -3.48 10.96
C LYS A 97 -6.79 -3.36 9.53
N ILE A 98 -7.76 -4.18 9.07
CA ILE A 98 -8.17 -4.14 7.66
C ILE A 98 -8.49 -2.67 7.38
N MET A 99 -7.58 -2.02 6.67
CA MET A 99 -7.70 -0.65 6.23
C MET A 99 -8.17 -0.85 4.81
N ALA A 100 -9.25 -0.16 4.43
CA ALA A 100 -9.68 -0.20 3.05
C ALA A 100 -8.44 -0.05 2.16
N PRO A 101 -8.27 -0.89 1.13
CA PRO A 101 -7.02 -0.91 0.36
C PRO A 101 -6.83 0.47 -0.26
N LEU A 102 -5.93 1.26 0.33
CA LEU A 102 -5.49 2.52 -0.24
C LEU A 102 -4.82 2.18 -1.57
N LEU A 103 -5.28 2.82 -2.65
CA LEU A 103 -4.62 2.72 -3.95
C LEU A 103 -3.21 3.32 -3.87
N PHE A 104 -3.06 4.34 -3.04
CA PHE A 104 -1.83 5.08 -2.84
C PHE A 104 -1.89 5.79 -1.48
N GLU A 105 -0.77 5.81 -0.77
CA GLU A 105 -0.57 6.63 0.43
C GLU A 105 0.90 7.02 0.53
N ASP A 106 1.16 8.31 0.74
CA ASP A 106 2.49 8.79 1.09
C ASP A 106 2.40 10.04 1.97
N ILE A 107 3.54 10.45 2.52
CA ILE A 107 3.70 11.73 3.18
C ILE A 107 4.23 12.73 2.15
N PHE A 108 3.58 13.90 2.10
CA PHE A 108 3.88 14.98 1.17
C PHE A 108 4.40 16.21 1.92
N ASN A 109 5.43 16.81 1.31
CA ASN A 109 5.98 18.10 1.72
C ASN A 109 5.46 19.19 0.78
N ILE A 110 4.83 20.22 1.34
CA ILE A 110 4.26 21.32 0.57
C ILE A 110 5.39 22.22 0.05
N THR A 111 5.59 22.25 -1.26
CA THR A 111 6.62 23.08 -1.89
C THR A 111 6.11 24.49 -2.12
N ARG A 112 4.90 24.63 -2.67
CA ARG A 112 4.27 25.92 -3.01
C ARG A 112 2.79 25.92 -2.65
N ILE A 113 2.27 27.11 -2.33
CA ILE A 113 0.84 27.39 -2.17
C ILE A 113 0.51 28.50 -3.15
N ASP A 114 -0.57 28.31 -3.91
CA ASP A 114 -1.06 29.20 -4.95
C ASP A 114 0.03 29.59 -5.97
N PRO A 115 0.58 28.59 -6.71
CA PRO A 115 1.68 28.81 -7.64
C PRO A 115 1.37 29.83 -8.75
N ASP A 116 0.10 29.95 -9.13
CA ASP A 116 -0.43 30.89 -10.13
C ASP A 116 -1.01 32.17 -9.48
N GLY A 117 -0.71 32.41 -8.21
CA GLY A 117 -1.33 33.45 -7.40
C GLY A 117 -2.68 33.02 -6.80
N LYS A 118 -3.06 33.67 -5.68
CA LYS A 118 -4.31 33.38 -4.97
C LYS A 118 -5.51 33.87 -5.80
N LYS A 119 -6.38 32.95 -6.20
CA LYS A 119 -7.58 33.22 -7.02
C LYS A 119 -8.89 33.17 -6.24
N PHE A 120 -8.91 32.45 -5.12
CA PHE A 120 -10.10 32.24 -4.30
C PHE A 120 -9.77 32.48 -2.84
N ASP A 121 -10.72 33.02 -2.08
CA ASP A 121 -10.48 33.36 -0.67
C ASP A 121 -10.37 32.11 0.22
N LYS A 122 -11.20 31.10 -0.08
CA LYS A 122 -11.39 29.88 0.73
C LYS A 122 -10.72 28.64 0.15
N VAL A 123 -10.18 28.73 -1.06
CA VAL A 123 -9.55 27.60 -1.75
C VAL A 123 -8.15 28.01 -2.14
N SER A 124 -7.17 27.17 -1.80
CA SER A 124 -5.80 27.32 -2.29
C SER A 124 -5.38 26.09 -3.07
N ARG A 125 -4.55 26.31 -4.08
CA ARG A 125 -3.89 25.25 -4.84
C ARG A 125 -2.54 24.95 -4.23
N ILE A 126 -2.40 23.77 -3.65
CA ILE A 126 -1.14 23.32 -3.05
C ILE A 126 -0.35 22.50 -4.06
N GLU A 127 0.95 22.72 -4.09
CA GLU A 127 1.93 21.93 -4.82
C GLU A 127 2.78 21.18 -3.79
N ALA A 128 2.90 19.87 -3.95
CA ALA A 128 3.63 19.05 -2.98
C ALA A 128 4.34 17.88 -3.66
N GLN A 129 5.43 17.45 -3.01
CA GLN A 129 6.23 16.31 -3.45
C GLN A 129 6.31 15.26 -2.35
N SER A 130 6.30 14.00 -2.75
CA SER A 130 6.25 12.87 -1.83
C SER A 130 7.65 12.44 -1.39
N ASP A 131 7.71 11.83 -0.20
CA ASP A 131 8.98 11.40 0.40
C ASP A 131 9.51 10.08 -0.15
N LYS A 132 8.62 9.13 -0.48
CA LYS A 132 9.01 7.72 -0.72
C LYS A 132 8.82 7.29 -2.16
N PHE A 133 7.72 7.71 -2.77
CA PHE A 133 7.28 7.21 -4.07
C PHE A 133 7.52 8.18 -5.24
N ASP A 134 8.36 9.20 -5.04
CA ASP A 134 8.65 10.25 -6.02
C ASP A 134 7.39 10.74 -6.75
N ALA A 135 6.34 10.94 -5.95
CA ALA A 135 5.05 11.38 -6.42
C ALA A 135 4.96 12.90 -6.34
N TYR A 136 4.30 13.49 -7.31
CA TYR A 136 4.06 14.92 -7.38
C TYR A 136 2.55 15.17 -7.41
N ILE A 137 2.09 16.14 -6.63
CA ILE A 137 0.66 16.47 -6.54
C ILE A 137 0.44 17.98 -6.65
N LEU A 138 -0.54 18.37 -7.48
CA LEU A 138 -1.21 19.66 -7.38
C LEU A 138 -2.65 19.40 -6.92
N LEU A 139 -3.06 20.04 -5.83
CA LEU A 139 -4.36 19.78 -5.20
C LEU A 139 -5.04 21.08 -4.79
N ASP A 140 -6.31 21.25 -5.15
CA ASP A 140 -7.16 22.30 -4.62
C ASP A 140 -7.75 21.87 -3.27
N VAL A 141 -7.54 22.67 -2.23
CA VAL A 141 -7.99 22.37 -0.86
C VAL A 141 -8.81 23.54 -0.32
N ASN A 142 -9.91 23.22 0.38
CA ASN A 142 -10.68 24.23 1.13
C ASN A 142 -9.93 24.59 2.42
N ILE A 143 -9.21 25.72 2.38
CA ILE A 143 -8.38 26.20 3.48
C ILE A 143 -9.17 26.86 4.62
N ASP A 144 -10.47 27.14 4.41
CA ASP A 144 -11.37 27.63 5.47
C ASP A 144 -11.70 26.50 6.47
N VAL A 145 -11.82 25.27 5.95
CA VAL A 145 -12.13 24.07 6.76
C VAL A 145 -10.87 23.36 7.22
N TYR A 146 -9.85 23.26 6.35
CA TYR A 146 -8.62 22.54 6.65
C TYR A 146 -7.38 23.38 6.27
N PRO A 147 -6.87 24.21 7.20
CA PRO A 147 -5.76 25.12 6.93
C PRO A 147 -4.46 24.39 6.56
N ILE A 148 -3.86 24.78 5.45
CA ILE A 148 -2.58 24.23 4.98
C ILE A 148 -1.42 25.15 5.37
N ASN A 149 -0.37 24.56 5.93
CA ASN A 149 0.86 25.24 6.31
C ASN A 149 2.05 24.61 5.56
N ARG A 150 2.94 25.46 5.01
CA ARG A 150 4.13 25.03 4.28
C ARG A 150 5.17 24.36 5.17
N ASP A 151 5.21 24.68 6.45
CA ASP A 151 6.18 24.14 7.41
C ASP A 151 5.74 22.79 7.98
N LYS A 152 4.66 22.22 7.44
CA LYS A 152 4.03 20.99 7.94
C LYS A 152 3.96 19.94 6.86
N ARG A 153 3.94 18.70 7.33
CA ARG A 153 3.87 17.51 6.48
C ARG A 153 2.49 16.89 6.56
N TYR A 154 2.03 16.36 5.44
CA TYR A 154 0.68 15.82 5.32
C TYR A 154 0.72 14.43 4.74
N THR A 155 0.09 13.47 5.41
CA THR A 155 -0.21 12.18 4.81
C THR A 155 -1.40 12.35 3.88
N ILE A 156 -1.23 11.95 2.62
CA ILE A 156 -2.30 11.94 1.63
C ILE A 156 -2.48 10.49 1.15
N GLY A 157 -3.70 9.99 1.32
CA GLY A 157 -4.14 8.68 0.86
C GLY A 157 -5.24 8.79 -0.18
N ILE A 158 -5.30 7.82 -1.08
CA ILE A 158 -6.36 7.68 -2.08
C ILE A 158 -6.99 6.30 -1.92
N ALA A 159 -8.32 6.25 -1.79
CA ALA A 159 -9.08 5.01 -1.68
C ALA A 159 -10.24 4.96 -2.68
N THR A 160 -10.69 3.74 -3.03
CA THR A 160 -11.93 3.54 -3.80
C THR A 160 -13.15 3.33 -2.91
N THR A 161 -12.94 3.09 -1.62
CA THR A 161 -13.99 2.87 -0.63
C THR A 161 -13.52 3.33 0.75
N LEU A 162 -14.47 3.75 1.58
CA LEU A 162 -14.24 4.07 2.99
C LEU A 162 -14.49 2.86 3.91
N ASP A 163 -15.03 1.77 3.36
CA ASP A 163 -15.31 0.57 4.13
C ASP A 163 -14.01 -0.16 4.44
N LEU A 164 -13.74 -0.36 5.73
CA LEU A 164 -12.51 -0.94 6.24
C LEU A 164 -12.25 -2.36 5.70
N ASP A 165 -13.29 -3.09 5.34
CA ASP A 165 -13.22 -4.44 4.75
C ASP A 165 -12.93 -4.45 3.25
N GLY A 166 -12.86 -3.27 2.61
CA GLY A 166 -12.66 -3.12 1.17
C GLY A 166 -13.91 -3.37 0.33
N THR A 167 -15.10 -3.40 0.94
CA THR A 167 -16.37 -3.47 0.20
C THR A 167 -16.47 -2.28 -0.75
N PRO A 168 -16.78 -2.48 -2.06
CA PRO A 168 -16.89 -1.38 -3.02
C PRO A 168 -17.90 -0.33 -2.60
N ASP A 169 -17.59 0.94 -2.86
CA ASP A 169 -18.50 2.04 -2.57
C ASP A 169 -19.85 1.85 -3.31
N THR A 170 -20.94 1.97 -2.55
CA THR A 170 -22.30 1.87 -3.09
C THR A 170 -22.74 3.16 -3.78
N GLY A 171 -22.04 4.27 -3.56
CA GLY A 171 -22.40 5.60 -4.03
C GLY A 171 -23.42 6.33 -3.16
N TYR A 172 -23.97 5.67 -2.16
CA TYR A 172 -24.89 6.27 -1.21
C TYR A 172 -24.13 6.63 0.06
N TYR A 173 -24.22 7.90 0.44
CA TYR A 173 -23.70 8.34 1.71
C TYR A 173 -24.60 7.81 2.83
N ASN A 174 -24.11 6.83 3.57
CA ASN A 174 -24.77 6.29 4.75
C ASN A 174 -24.04 6.80 5.99
N GLN A 175 -24.68 7.70 6.75
CA GLN A 175 -24.22 8.10 8.08
C GLN A 175 -24.32 6.90 9.02
N THR A 176 -23.31 6.04 8.95
CA THR A 176 -23.27 4.82 9.73
C THR A 176 -22.51 5.12 11.03
N THR A 177 -22.94 4.54 12.15
CA THR A 177 -22.19 4.60 13.42
C THR A 177 -20.97 3.67 13.45
N ARG A 178 -20.63 3.04 12.32
CA ARG A 178 -19.49 2.12 12.20
C ARG A 178 -18.22 2.91 11.93
N GLU A 179 -17.10 2.45 12.49
CA GLU A 179 -15.79 3.01 12.15
C GLU A 179 -15.49 2.78 10.65
N THR A 180 -15.01 3.83 9.99
CA THR A 180 -14.65 3.87 8.57
C THR A 180 -13.20 4.28 8.40
N LEU A 181 -12.70 4.20 7.16
CA LEU A 181 -11.37 4.73 6.85
C LEU A 181 -11.30 6.25 7.05
N ALA A 182 -12.41 6.97 6.84
CA ALA A 182 -12.46 8.43 7.00
C ALA A 182 -12.14 8.88 8.44
N ASP A 183 -12.51 8.10 9.45
CA ASP A 183 -12.29 8.43 10.88
C ASP A 183 -10.80 8.48 11.26
N LYS A 184 -9.91 7.96 10.39
CA LYS A 184 -8.46 7.98 10.59
C LYS A 184 -7.77 9.19 9.97
N TYR A 185 -8.53 10.04 9.27
CA TYR A 185 -8.04 11.23 8.59
C TYR A 185 -8.84 12.46 9.03
N GLU A 186 -8.28 13.64 8.78
CA GLU A 186 -8.87 14.90 9.25
C GLU A 186 -9.68 15.58 8.14
N TYR A 187 -9.32 15.32 6.89
CA TYR A 187 -9.95 15.91 5.71
C TYR A 187 -10.20 14.84 4.66
N VAL A 188 -11.43 14.81 4.14
CA VAL A 188 -11.88 13.82 3.16
C VAL A 188 -12.60 14.50 2.01
N MET A 189 -12.27 14.12 0.78
CA MET A 189 -12.99 14.55 -0.42
C MET A 189 -13.42 13.35 -1.24
N HIS A 190 -14.60 13.41 -1.85
CA HIS A 190 -15.10 12.39 -2.76
C HIS A 190 -15.20 12.97 -4.18
N GLY A 191 -14.68 12.24 -5.16
CA GLY A 191 -14.51 12.74 -6.51
C GLY A 191 -14.39 11.63 -7.54
N ARG A 192 -14.10 12.04 -8.78
CA ARG A 192 -13.99 11.13 -9.92
C ARG A 192 -12.79 11.45 -10.78
N THR A 193 -12.10 10.42 -11.26
CA THR A 193 -11.08 10.57 -12.29
C THR A 193 -11.75 11.01 -13.59
N TYR A 194 -11.20 12.05 -14.23
CA TYR A 194 -11.72 12.52 -15.52
C TYR A 194 -10.67 12.44 -16.64
N ARG A 195 -9.41 12.20 -16.29
CA ARG A 195 -8.34 11.93 -17.25
C ARG A 195 -7.25 11.11 -16.58
N VAL A 196 -6.74 10.12 -17.31
CA VAL A 196 -5.55 9.35 -16.97
C VAL A 196 -4.68 9.34 -18.22
N ALA A 197 -3.43 9.74 -18.10
CA ALA A 197 -2.48 9.77 -19.19
C ALA A 197 -1.15 9.15 -18.75
N ASP A 198 -0.39 8.68 -19.73
CA ASP A 198 0.99 8.24 -19.52
C ASP A 198 1.93 9.33 -20.02
N ILE A 199 2.93 9.66 -19.22
CA ILE A 199 3.93 10.67 -19.50
C ILE A 199 5.32 10.10 -19.26
N GLU A 200 6.31 10.66 -19.94
CA GLU A 200 7.71 10.39 -19.68
C GLU A 200 8.32 11.61 -19.01
N VAL A 201 8.86 11.44 -17.81
CA VAL A 201 9.53 12.49 -17.03
C VAL A 201 10.91 11.97 -16.69
N ASP A 202 11.95 12.68 -17.12
CA ASP A 202 13.36 12.32 -16.88
C ASP A 202 13.72 10.87 -17.30
N GLY A 203 13.12 10.39 -18.39
CA GLY A 203 13.32 9.02 -18.90
C GLY A 203 12.57 7.94 -18.14
N GLN A 204 11.69 8.31 -17.20
CA GLN A 204 10.84 7.40 -16.45
C GLN A 204 9.38 7.51 -16.90
N GLU A 205 8.75 6.37 -17.17
CA GLU A 205 7.31 6.29 -17.42
C GLU A 205 6.54 6.55 -16.12
N LYS A 206 5.79 7.64 -16.10
CA LYS A 206 4.88 8.01 -15.02
C LYS A 206 3.44 8.08 -15.52
N GLY A 207 2.50 7.80 -14.64
CA GLY A 207 1.11 8.12 -14.88
C GLY A 207 0.77 9.51 -14.38
N GLU A 208 -0.03 10.23 -15.16
CA GLU A 208 -0.61 11.52 -14.85
C GLU A 208 -2.12 11.38 -14.69
N ILE A 209 -2.60 11.43 -13.44
CA ILE A 209 -3.99 11.20 -13.06
C ILE A 209 -4.63 12.52 -12.69
N TYR A 210 -5.78 12.81 -13.28
CA TYR A 210 -6.58 13.98 -13.00
C TYR A 210 -7.91 13.59 -12.34
N VAL A 211 -8.20 14.21 -11.20
CA VAL A 211 -9.41 13.93 -10.41
C VAL A 211 -10.14 15.24 -10.13
N SER A 212 -11.46 15.19 -10.17
CA SER A 212 -12.33 16.30 -9.77
C SER A 212 -13.15 15.91 -8.55
N TYR A 213 -13.03 16.70 -7.49
CA TYR A 213 -13.77 16.60 -6.23
C TYR A 213 -14.84 17.68 -6.18
N GLY A 214 -15.83 17.59 -7.08
CA GLY A 214 -16.91 18.57 -7.16
C GLY A 214 -16.46 19.97 -7.61
N GLY A 215 -15.40 20.06 -8.42
CA GLY A 215 -14.81 21.31 -8.90
C GLY A 215 -13.45 21.64 -8.31
N LEU A 216 -13.09 21.04 -7.16
CA LEU A 216 -11.72 21.07 -6.65
C LEU A 216 -10.89 20.06 -7.41
N LEU A 217 -9.82 20.50 -8.07
CA LEU A 217 -9.04 19.67 -8.98
C LEU A 217 -7.82 19.07 -8.28
N MET A 218 -7.45 17.87 -8.71
CA MET A 218 -6.18 17.24 -8.37
C MET A 218 -5.48 16.75 -9.63
N LEU A 219 -4.19 16.98 -9.69
CA LEU A 219 -3.24 16.34 -10.58
C LEU A 219 -2.28 15.51 -9.73
N LEU A 220 -2.20 14.21 -9.98
CA LEU A 220 -1.24 13.30 -9.36
C LEU A 220 -0.33 12.72 -10.44
N ARG A 221 0.97 12.87 -10.26
CA ARG A 221 2.01 12.19 -11.05
C ARG A 221 2.69 11.15 -10.17
N VAL A 222 2.67 9.90 -10.60
CA VAL A 222 3.20 8.74 -9.88
C VAL A 222 3.80 7.75 -10.84
N ASP A 223 4.62 6.83 -10.34
CA ASP A 223 5.11 5.70 -11.11
C ASP A 223 4.01 4.94 -11.85
N LYS A 224 4.37 4.42 -13.03
CA LYS A 224 3.49 3.62 -13.87
C LYS A 224 2.99 2.33 -13.20
N SER A 225 3.69 1.83 -12.18
CA SER A 225 3.24 0.69 -11.37
C SER A 225 2.00 1.03 -10.54
N VAL A 226 1.93 2.25 -9.99
CA VAL A 226 0.82 2.75 -9.17
C VAL A 226 -0.32 3.24 -10.06
N SER A 227 0.00 3.96 -11.15
CA SER A 227 -1.01 4.56 -12.02
C SER A 227 -1.93 3.54 -12.71
N LYS A 228 -1.46 2.29 -12.90
CA LYS A 228 -2.27 1.18 -13.44
C LYS A 228 -3.51 0.84 -12.61
N HIS A 229 -3.57 1.28 -11.36
CA HIS A 229 -4.73 1.08 -10.49
C HIS A 229 -5.80 2.16 -10.65
N PHE A 230 -5.53 3.18 -11.49
CA PHE A 230 -6.43 4.27 -11.78
C PHE A 230 -7.07 4.08 -13.15
N GLU A 231 -8.39 4.19 -13.20
CA GLU A 231 -9.20 4.07 -14.41
C GLU A 231 -9.96 5.38 -14.65
N LEU A 232 -10.40 5.61 -15.89
CA LEU A 232 -11.26 6.75 -16.21
C LEU A 232 -12.64 6.59 -15.55
N ASP A 233 -13.24 7.69 -15.08
CA ASP A 233 -14.58 7.73 -14.49
C ASP A 233 -14.73 6.98 -13.14
N GLN A 234 -13.60 6.55 -12.57
CA GLN A 234 -13.47 5.86 -11.30
C GLN A 234 -13.76 6.81 -10.13
N ARG A 235 -14.56 6.34 -9.17
CA ARG A 235 -14.83 7.07 -7.92
C ARG A 235 -13.68 6.89 -6.94
N LEU A 236 -13.25 8.00 -6.35
CA LEU A 236 -12.13 8.04 -5.43
C LEU A 236 -12.44 8.92 -4.23
N PHE A 237 -11.88 8.52 -3.10
CA PHE A 237 -11.78 9.31 -1.89
C PHE A 237 -10.35 9.80 -1.73
N LEU A 238 -10.17 11.11 -1.61
CA LEU A 238 -8.94 11.69 -1.08
C LEU A 238 -9.06 11.74 0.44
N LEU A 239 -8.02 11.29 1.12
CA LEU A 239 -7.91 11.23 2.57
C LEU A 239 -6.64 11.99 2.97
N MET A 240 -6.76 12.94 3.89
CA MET A 240 -5.63 13.78 4.29
C MET A 240 -5.61 13.99 5.80
N LYS A 241 -4.42 13.92 6.38
CA LYS A 241 -4.18 14.25 7.80
C LYS A 241 -2.83 14.90 7.97
N LYS A 242 -2.72 15.75 8.98
CA LYS A 242 -1.44 16.33 9.38
C LYS A 242 -0.60 15.27 10.08
N THR A 243 0.67 15.18 9.72
CA THR A 243 1.59 14.22 10.34
C THR A 243 2.43 14.89 11.43
N GLU A 244 3.17 15.95 11.06
CA GLU A 244 4.10 16.68 11.95
C GLU A 244 4.15 18.17 11.59
#